data_AF-A0AAU0TJS7-F1
#
_entry.id   AF-A0AAU0TJS7-F1
#
_cell.length_a   1.000
_cell.length_b   1.000
_cell.length_c   1.000
_cell.angle_alpha   90.00
_cell.angle_beta   90.00
_cell.angle_gamma   90.00
#
_symmetry.space_group_name_H-M   'P 1'
#
loop_
_entity.id
_entity.type
_entity.pdbx_description
1 polymer ?
#
loop_
_entity_poly.entity_id
_entity_poly.type
_entity_poly.pdbx_seq_one_letter_code
_entity_poly.pdbx_strand_id
1 'polypeptide(L)'
;MQATALTSYLRLVNGAGLAYILNFSLMRVEEAWNLRAGCLDIEHDKSFGDIFLLRGQTTKTLSDSDAVWVTSPSVTVAVKAMEVISLFRSLYAPHEAARVLAGRYLTDFSYEPWSSLRNKGNHSLRPSIQSYSDLLGQHGKLFDLENLRITPEDLKLARLATPSLPEEYQVGAVWPLAWHQLRRTGAVNMQASGLVSDASLQYQLKHVTRAMSLYYGQNHSRMRLEEKAHTLYVRTMYETLGRELQQLTSERFVSPHGDKRKAEIVRLISPEDAKKMIGLAKKGAVACRPIILGVCSSRKPCPYGGIDNIAHCGGGDSVDAKPCPDVLYDSERLGAVDDLEHVLEERLATAQDGSPLMESLMAQKRSVASFRRVVGSANGR
;
A
#
# COMPACT_ATOMS: atom_id res chain seq x y z
N MET A 1 -40.89 -6.08 17.44
CA MET A 1 -40.79 -5.69 16.02
C MET A 1 -39.72 -4.60 15.79
N GLN A 2 -39.62 -3.56 16.62
CA GLN A 2 -38.60 -2.49 16.46
C GLN A 2 -37.17 -2.92 16.85
N ALA A 3 -36.97 -3.73 17.89
CA ALA A 3 -35.63 -4.11 18.36
C ALA A 3 -34.88 -5.05 17.38
N THR A 4 -35.58 -5.97 16.71
CA THR A 4 -35.00 -6.84 15.66
C THR A 4 -34.55 -6.05 14.44
N ALA A 5 -35.19 -4.91 14.15
CA ALA A 5 -34.78 -4.00 13.08
C ALA A 5 -33.42 -3.36 13.37
N LEU A 6 -33.12 -3.06 14.64
CA LEU A 6 -31.81 -2.52 15.03
C LEU A 6 -30.68 -3.53 14.80
N THR A 7 -30.84 -4.79 15.20
CA THR A 7 -29.81 -5.82 14.89
C THR A 7 -29.61 -6.00 13.39
N SER A 8 -30.69 -5.96 12.60
CA SER A 8 -30.62 -6.02 11.14
C SER A 8 -29.86 -4.81 10.57
N TYR A 9 -30.10 -3.61 11.08
CA TYR A 9 -29.37 -2.40 10.70
C TYR A 9 -27.87 -2.49 11.03
N LEU A 10 -27.50 -2.93 12.24
CA LEU A 10 -26.08 -3.08 12.60
C LEU A 10 -25.36 -4.13 11.72
N ARG A 11 -26.06 -5.18 11.29
CA ARG A 11 -25.54 -6.15 10.30
C ARG A 11 -25.34 -5.51 8.93
N LEU A 12 -26.30 -4.71 8.48
CA LEU A 12 -26.18 -3.95 7.23
C LEU A 12 -24.95 -3.02 7.26
N VAL A 13 -24.76 -2.26 8.34
CA VAL A 13 -23.60 -1.36 8.49
C VAL A 13 -22.28 -2.15 8.46
N ASN A 14 -22.19 -3.29 9.15
CA ASN A 14 -21.00 -4.14 9.08
C ASN A 14 -20.75 -4.71 7.67
N GLY A 15 -21.81 -5.16 6.97
CA GLY A 15 -21.69 -5.65 5.60
C GLY A 15 -21.26 -4.56 4.61
N ALA A 16 -21.85 -3.37 4.72
CA ALA A 16 -21.47 -2.20 3.92
C ALA A 16 -20.04 -1.74 4.24
N GLY A 17 -19.66 -1.71 5.52
CA GLY A 17 -18.32 -1.37 5.97
C GLY A 17 -17.27 -2.35 5.44
N LEU A 18 -17.55 -3.65 5.47
CA LEU A 18 -16.69 -4.68 4.87
C LEU A 18 -16.51 -4.48 3.37
N ALA A 19 -17.60 -4.24 2.63
CA ALA A 19 -17.55 -3.93 1.21
C ALA A 19 -16.73 -2.67 0.92
N TYR A 20 -16.88 -1.63 1.75
CA TYR A 20 -16.16 -0.37 1.62
C TYR A 20 -14.66 -0.57 1.84
N ILE A 21 -14.27 -1.27 2.90
CA ILE A 21 -12.87 -1.62 3.18
C ILE A 21 -12.26 -2.38 1.99
N LEU A 22 -12.93 -3.42 1.49
CA LEU A 22 -12.43 -4.26 0.39
C LEU A 22 -12.23 -3.50 -0.92
N ASN A 23 -13.06 -2.50 -1.22
CA ASN A 23 -12.92 -1.66 -2.42
C ASN A 23 -11.63 -0.85 -2.44
N PHE A 24 -11.09 -0.48 -1.28
CA PHE A 24 -9.94 0.43 -1.17
C PHE A 24 -8.66 -0.23 -0.65
N SER A 25 -8.72 -1.48 -0.17
CA SER A 25 -7.56 -2.16 0.41
C SER A 25 -6.99 -3.30 -0.43
N LEU A 26 -7.72 -3.77 -1.44
CA LEU A 26 -7.41 -5.00 -2.20
C LEU A 26 -7.32 -6.26 -1.33
N MET A 27 -7.73 -6.24 -0.07
CA MET A 27 -7.70 -7.41 0.81
C MET A 27 -8.58 -8.56 0.26
N ARG A 28 -8.26 -9.79 0.63
CA ARG A 28 -9.18 -10.92 0.48
C ARG A 28 -10.32 -10.75 1.49
N VAL A 29 -11.49 -11.29 1.18
CA VAL A 29 -12.63 -11.21 2.10
C VAL A 29 -12.31 -11.81 3.46
N GLU A 30 -11.54 -12.91 3.50
CA GLU A 30 -11.16 -13.54 4.77
C GLU A 30 -10.16 -12.69 5.57
N GLU A 31 -9.33 -11.89 4.91
CA GLU A 31 -8.39 -10.96 5.56
C GLU A 31 -9.17 -9.81 6.19
N ALA A 32 -10.06 -9.17 5.41
CA ALA A 32 -10.90 -8.08 5.89
C ALA A 32 -11.90 -8.52 6.97
N TRP A 33 -12.44 -9.75 6.87
CA TRP A 33 -13.31 -10.34 7.88
C TRP A 33 -12.63 -10.51 9.23
N ASN A 34 -11.32 -10.76 9.24
CA ASN A 34 -10.52 -10.98 10.45
C ASN A 34 -9.82 -9.71 10.95
N LEU A 35 -10.11 -8.53 10.37
CA LEU A 35 -9.64 -7.26 10.91
C LEU A 35 -10.16 -7.06 12.33
N ARG A 36 -9.30 -6.49 13.18
CA ARG A 36 -9.57 -6.20 14.57
C ARG A 36 -9.76 -4.70 14.80
N ALA A 37 -10.42 -4.32 15.90
CA ALA A 37 -10.46 -2.95 16.35
C ALA A 37 -9.03 -2.43 16.59
N GLY A 38 -8.78 -1.19 16.19
CA GLY A 38 -7.44 -0.61 16.12
C GLY A 38 -6.62 -1.04 14.90
N CYS A 39 -7.25 -1.66 13.88
CA CYS A 39 -6.52 -2.04 12.67
C CYS A 39 -6.12 -0.86 11.78
N LEU A 40 -6.80 0.28 11.90
CA LEU A 40 -6.46 1.46 11.12
C LEU A 40 -5.33 2.23 11.80
N ASP A 41 -4.24 2.37 11.05
CA ASP A 41 -3.06 3.12 11.44
C ASP A 41 -2.81 4.27 10.44
N ILE A 42 -2.21 5.35 10.91
CA ILE A 42 -1.91 6.52 10.10
C ILE A 42 -0.42 6.85 10.28
N GLU A 43 0.37 6.44 9.30
CA GLU A 43 1.78 6.78 9.26
C GLU A 43 1.95 8.19 8.70
N HIS A 44 2.63 9.04 9.45
CA HIS A 44 2.87 10.43 9.04
C HIS A 44 4.24 10.51 8.37
N ASP A 45 4.25 10.54 7.05
CA ASP A 45 5.48 10.73 6.28
C ASP A 45 5.71 12.23 6.02
N LYS A 46 6.94 12.70 6.29
CA LYS A 46 7.30 14.13 6.13
C LYS A 46 7.20 14.63 4.68
N SER A 47 7.29 13.74 3.70
CA SER A 47 7.32 14.05 2.27
C SER A 47 5.97 13.79 1.60
N PHE A 48 5.29 12.72 1.99
CA PHE A 48 4.06 12.25 1.36
C PHE A 48 2.78 12.55 2.16
N GLY A 49 2.91 13.01 3.41
CA GLY A 49 1.79 13.29 4.30
C GLY A 49 1.25 12.01 4.94
N ASP A 50 -0.03 12.03 5.29
CA ASP A 50 -0.69 10.95 6.01
C ASP A 50 -0.94 9.73 5.10
N ILE A 51 -0.32 8.60 5.45
CA ILE A 51 -0.49 7.33 4.78
C ILE A 51 -1.40 6.44 5.65
N PHE A 52 -2.55 6.10 5.11
CA PHE A 52 -3.54 5.29 5.81
C PHE A 52 -3.27 3.81 5.58
N LEU A 53 -3.15 3.07 6.66
CA LEU A 53 -2.74 1.67 6.69
C LEU A 53 -3.78 0.82 7.42
N LEU A 54 -4.09 -0.36 6.90
CA LEU A 54 -4.83 -1.39 7.62
C LEU A 54 -3.87 -2.50 8.03
N ARG A 55 -3.82 -2.80 9.33
CA ARG A 55 -3.04 -3.90 9.90
C ARG A 55 -3.93 -5.12 10.13
N GLY A 56 -3.46 -6.29 9.75
CA GLY A 56 -4.19 -7.53 9.91
C GLY A 56 -3.35 -8.76 9.63
N GLN A 57 -4.02 -9.91 9.47
CA GLN A 57 -3.34 -11.18 9.23
C GLN A 57 -3.67 -11.70 7.84
N THR A 58 -2.65 -12.22 7.13
CA THR A 58 -2.81 -13.05 5.93
C THR A 58 -2.23 -14.43 6.19
N THR A 59 -2.89 -15.47 5.67
CA THR A 59 -2.45 -16.87 5.80
C THR A 59 -2.45 -17.63 4.48
N LYS A 60 -3.10 -17.11 3.42
CA LYS A 60 -3.36 -17.87 2.18
C LYS A 60 -2.13 -18.11 1.32
N THR A 61 -1.27 -17.12 1.19
CA THR A 61 -0.13 -17.14 0.25
C THR A 61 1.18 -16.86 0.98
N LEU A 62 1.14 -15.93 1.92
CA LEU A 62 2.17 -15.68 2.92
C LEU A 62 1.46 -15.72 4.28
N SER A 63 2.06 -16.39 5.26
CA SER A 63 1.64 -16.32 6.64
C SER A 63 2.34 -15.13 7.29
N ASP A 64 1.59 -14.05 7.47
CA ASP A 64 2.06 -12.82 8.09
C ASP A 64 0.98 -12.34 9.06
N SER A 65 1.34 -12.30 10.35
CA SER A 65 0.45 -11.90 11.44
C SER A 65 0.34 -10.40 11.63
N ASP A 66 1.19 -9.60 10.99
CA ASP A 66 1.19 -8.14 11.06
C ASP A 66 1.29 -7.53 9.65
N ALA A 67 0.50 -8.10 8.73
CA ALA A 67 0.45 -7.63 7.36
C ALA A 67 -0.23 -6.27 7.28
N VAL A 68 0.36 -5.40 6.46
CA VAL A 68 -0.10 -4.03 6.27
C VAL A 68 -0.63 -3.80 4.85
N TRP A 69 -1.77 -3.13 4.72
CA TRP A 69 -2.36 -2.71 3.45
C TRP A 69 -2.53 -1.20 3.40
N VAL A 70 -2.00 -0.57 2.35
CA VAL A 70 -2.26 0.86 2.10
C VAL A 70 -3.71 1.04 1.67
N THR A 71 -4.40 2.05 2.18
CA THR A 71 -5.82 2.30 1.88
C THR A 71 -6.13 3.78 1.69
N SER A 72 -7.37 4.08 1.29
CA SER A 72 -7.88 5.44 1.19
C SER A 72 -8.25 6.00 2.57
N PRO A 73 -8.01 7.30 2.86
CA PRO A 73 -8.54 7.98 4.04
C PRO A 73 -10.07 7.83 4.20
N SER A 74 -10.79 7.64 3.09
CA SER A 74 -12.24 7.44 3.11
C SER A 74 -12.66 6.18 3.89
N VAL A 75 -11.78 5.19 4.06
CA VAL A 75 -12.08 3.96 4.80
C VAL A 75 -12.25 4.19 6.30
N THR A 76 -11.76 5.31 6.84
CA THR A 76 -11.87 5.63 8.27
C THR A 76 -13.31 5.61 8.78
N VAL A 77 -14.29 6.04 7.97
CA VAL A 77 -15.71 6.02 8.38
C VAL A 77 -16.23 4.60 8.58
N ALA A 78 -15.83 3.67 7.69
CA ALA A 78 -16.25 2.28 7.76
C ALA A 78 -15.64 1.59 8.98
N VAL A 79 -14.32 1.75 9.18
CA VAL A 79 -13.63 1.16 10.34
C VAL A 79 -14.23 1.67 11.64
N LYS A 80 -14.37 3.00 11.82
CA LYS A 80 -14.94 3.57 13.05
C LYS A 80 -16.37 3.09 13.32
N ALA A 81 -17.21 3.02 12.30
CA ALA A 81 -18.58 2.52 12.46
C ALA A 81 -18.59 1.06 12.93
N MET A 82 -17.77 0.20 12.31
CA MET A 82 -17.67 -1.21 12.69
C MET A 82 -17.04 -1.40 14.08
N GLU A 83 -16.08 -0.57 14.47
CA GLU A 83 -15.48 -0.57 15.81
C GLU A 83 -16.51 -0.24 16.89
N VAL A 84 -17.37 0.76 16.67
CA VAL A 84 -18.44 1.11 17.59
C VAL A 84 -19.42 -0.05 17.73
N ILE A 85 -19.80 -0.70 16.63
CA ILE A 85 -20.69 -1.87 16.65
C ILE A 85 -20.04 -3.04 17.38
N SER A 86 -18.76 -3.30 17.13
CA SER A 86 -17.98 -4.34 17.79
C SER A 86 -17.88 -4.09 19.30
N LEU A 87 -17.57 -2.85 19.71
CA LEU A 87 -17.56 -2.45 21.11
C LEU A 87 -18.93 -2.67 21.76
N PHE A 88 -20.00 -2.17 21.12
CA PHE A 88 -21.35 -2.32 21.61
C PHE A 88 -21.73 -3.79 21.82
N ARG A 89 -21.44 -4.66 20.85
CA ARG A 89 -21.69 -6.10 20.96
C ARG A 89 -20.86 -6.76 22.06
N SER A 90 -19.63 -6.33 22.26
CA SER A 90 -18.76 -6.88 23.30
C SER A 90 -19.27 -6.62 24.73
N LEU A 91 -20.00 -5.52 24.96
CA LEU A 91 -20.59 -5.21 26.28
C LEU A 91 -21.65 -6.22 26.71
N TYR A 92 -22.27 -6.91 25.75
CA TYR A 92 -23.31 -7.91 26.00
C TYR A 92 -22.85 -9.34 25.69
N ALA A 93 -21.56 -9.52 25.36
CA ALA A 93 -20.99 -10.83 25.10
C ALA A 93 -20.92 -11.66 26.39
N PRO A 94 -21.17 -12.98 26.34
CA PRO A 94 -20.98 -13.86 27.49
C PRO A 94 -19.55 -13.78 28.05
N HIS A 95 -19.38 -14.04 29.34
CA HIS A 95 -18.10 -13.91 30.04
C HIS A 95 -16.97 -14.78 29.44
N GLU A 96 -17.32 -15.89 28.78
CA GLU A 96 -16.42 -16.77 28.03
C GLU A 96 -15.92 -16.12 26.71
N ALA A 97 -16.78 -15.34 26.05
CA ALA A 97 -16.43 -14.56 24.85
C ALA A 97 -15.72 -13.24 25.20
N ALA A 98 -15.98 -12.67 26.38
CA ALA A 98 -15.39 -11.42 26.85
C ALA A 98 -13.90 -11.55 27.24
N ARG A 99 -13.40 -12.74 27.61
CA ARG A 99 -11.97 -12.94 27.98
C ARG A 99 -10.98 -12.74 26.81
N VAL A 100 -11.44 -12.61 25.57
CA VAL A 100 -10.61 -12.44 24.35
C VAL A 100 -10.59 -10.96 23.88
N LEU A 101 -10.89 -10.01 24.76
CA LEU A 101 -11.08 -8.59 24.40
C LEU A 101 -9.80 -7.79 24.11
N ALA A 102 -8.62 -8.39 24.19
CA ALA A 102 -7.40 -7.87 23.56
C ALA A 102 -7.43 -8.25 22.07
N GLY A 103 -8.01 -7.39 21.24
CA GLY A 103 -8.13 -7.58 19.79
C GLY A 103 -9.53 -8.00 19.32
N ARG A 104 -10.59 -7.24 19.67
CA ARG A 104 -11.95 -7.46 19.14
C ARG A 104 -11.97 -7.50 17.62
N TYR A 105 -12.68 -8.43 17.00
CA TYR A 105 -12.91 -8.37 15.55
C TYR A 105 -13.88 -7.24 15.21
N LEU A 106 -13.70 -6.59 14.05
CA LEU A 106 -14.65 -5.58 13.55
C LEU A 106 -16.02 -6.19 13.27
N THR A 107 -16.05 -7.41 12.74
CA THR A 107 -17.28 -8.18 12.53
C THR A 107 -17.30 -9.38 13.44
N ASP A 108 -18.32 -9.49 14.29
CA ASP A 108 -18.52 -10.62 15.21
C ASP A 108 -20.02 -10.93 15.39
N PHE A 109 -20.35 -11.97 16.15
CA PHE A 109 -21.73 -12.35 16.42
C PHE A 109 -22.57 -11.22 17.04
N SER A 110 -23.86 -11.30 16.77
CA SER A 110 -24.89 -10.47 17.40
C SER A 110 -25.14 -10.94 18.84
N TYR A 111 -24.54 -10.25 19.82
CA TYR A 111 -24.74 -10.49 21.26
C TYR A 111 -25.82 -9.60 21.90
N GLU A 112 -26.53 -8.78 21.11
CA GLU A 112 -27.50 -7.83 21.64
C GLU A 112 -28.63 -8.54 22.39
N PRO A 113 -29.14 -8.02 23.53
CA PRO A 113 -30.16 -8.69 24.34
C PRO A 113 -31.47 -9.03 23.61
N TRP A 114 -31.78 -8.28 22.55
CA TRP A 114 -32.96 -8.44 21.71
C TRP A 114 -32.69 -9.24 20.41
N SER A 115 -31.48 -9.74 20.23
CA SER A 115 -31.13 -10.63 19.12
C SER A 115 -31.84 -11.97 19.30
N SER A 116 -32.57 -12.41 18.27
CA SER A 116 -33.26 -13.72 18.27
C SER A 116 -32.31 -14.92 18.28
N LEU A 117 -31.00 -14.68 18.07
CA LEU A 117 -29.96 -15.71 17.94
C LEU A 117 -29.16 -15.96 19.22
N ARG A 118 -29.58 -15.42 20.37
CA ARG A 118 -28.86 -15.52 21.65
C ARG A 118 -28.48 -16.95 22.06
N ASN A 119 -29.17 -17.98 21.55
CA ASN A 119 -29.12 -19.36 22.07
C ASN A 119 -28.90 -20.48 21.03
N LYS A 120 -28.39 -20.22 19.81
CA LYS A 120 -28.28 -21.29 18.78
C LYS A 120 -26.90 -21.49 18.14
N GLY A 121 -25.90 -20.65 18.44
CA GLY A 121 -24.57 -20.73 17.85
C GLY A 121 -23.52 -21.24 18.82
N ASN A 122 -22.57 -22.04 18.33
CA ASN A 122 -21.33 -22.27 19.07
C ASN A 122 -20.48 -20.99 18.99
N HIS A 123 -20.58 -20.15 20.02
CA HIS A 123 -19.90 -18.86 20.10
C HIS A 123 -18.37 -18.97 20.23
N SER A 124 -17.83 -20.19 20.31
CA SER A 124 -16.41 -20.50 20.24
C SER A 124 -15.84 -20.41 18.81
N LEU A 125 -16.68 -20.39 17.78
CA LEU A 125 -16.29 -20.34 16.36
C LEU A 125 -16.64 -18.99 15.74
N ARG A 126 -15.86 -18.47 14.79
CA ARG A 126 -16.19 -17.23 14.07
C ARG A 126 -17.51 -17.36 13.28
N PRO A 127 -18.32 -16.28 13.12
CA PRO A 127 -19.43 -16.28 12.19
C PRO A 127 -18.95 -16.50 10.76
N SER A 128 -19.77 -17.20 9.95
CA SER A 128 -19.48 -17.40 8.54
C SER A 128 -19.57 -16.09 7.75
N ILE A 129 -18.74 -16.00 6.70
CA ILE A 129 -18.75 -14.86 5.78
C ILE A 129 -19.98 -15.01 4.89
N GLN A 130 -20.90 -14.05 4.97
CA GLN A 130 -22.06 -13.97 4.08
C GLN A 130 -21.61 -13.64 2.65
N SER A 131 -22.24 -14.24 1.63
CA SER A 131 -21.94 -13.87 0.25
C SER A 131 -22.40 -12.44 -0.06
N TYR A 132 -21.75 -11.78 -1.02
CA TYR A 132 -22.10 -10.40 -1.33
C TYR A 132 -23.50 -10.32 -1.97
N SER A 133 -23.86 -11.27 -2.83
CA SER A 133 -25.21 -11.38 -3.40
C SER A 133 -26.29 -11.56 -2.33
N ASP A 134 -26.04 -12.37 -1.29
CA ASP A 134 -27.00 -12.56 -0.19
C ASP A 134 -27.20 -11.27 0.61
N LEU A 135 -26.13 -10.48 0.81
CA LEU A 135 -26.22 -9.18 1.50
C LEU A 135 -27.17 -8.24 0.75
N LEU A 136 -27.09 -8.23 -0.59
CA LEU A 136 -27.97 -7.41 -1.44
C LEU A 136 -29.40 -7.92 -1.43
N GLY A 137 -29.60 -9.23 -1.52
CA GLY A 137 -30.94 -9.84 -1.47
C GLY A 137 -31.65 -9.56 -0.14
N GLN A 138 -30.91 -9.56 0.98
CA GLN A 138 -31.46 -9.24 2.30
C GLN A 138 -31.71 -7.74 2.50
N HIS A 139 -30.96 -6.89 1.80
CA HIS A 139 -31.01 -5.43 1.96
C HIS A 139 -31.19 -4.73 0.62
N GLY A 140 -32.34 -4.92 -0.01
CA GLY A 140 -32.66 -4.37 -1.35
C GLY A 140 -32.68 -2.84 -1.49
N LYS A 141 -32.41 -2.09 -0.42
CA LYS A 141 -32.23 -0.62 -0.45
C LYS A 141 -30.76 -0.19 -0.33
N LEU A 142 -29.82 -1.14 -0.21
CA LEU A 142 -28.39 -0.83 -0.09
C LEU A 142 -27.83 -0.24 -1.39
N PHE A 143 -28.28 -0.77 -2.53
CA PHE A 143 -27.96 -0.23 -3.85
C PHE A 143 -29.25 0.00 -4.63
N ASP A 144 -29.19 0.99 -5.52
CA ASP A 144 -30.17 1.14 -6.58
C ASP A 144 -29.88 0.08 -7.66
N LEU A 145 -30.80 -0.87 -7.81
CA LEU A 145 -30.65 -1.98 -8.75
C LEU A 145 -30.64 -1.51 -10.20
N GLU A 146 -31.25 -0.37 -10.52
CA GLU A 146 -31.23 0.19 -11.87
C GLU A 146 -29.82 0.65 -12.25
N ASN A 147 -29.06 1.21 -11.30
CA ASN A 147 -27.65 1.55 -11.51
C ASN A 147 -26.73 0.33 -11.58
N LEU A 148 -27.19 -0.83 -11.11
CA LEU A 148 -26.48 -2.11 -11.24
C LEU A 148 -26.91 -2.89 -12.48
N ARG A 149 -27.87 -2.40 -13.28
CA ARG A 149 -28.22 -3.06 -14.54
C ARG A 149 -27.09 -2.92 -15.54
N ILE A 150 -26.68 -4.04 -16.11
CA ILE A 150 -25.59 -4.10 -17.08
C ILE A 150 -26.01 -3.35 -18.35
N THR A 151 -25.25 -2.32 -18.72
CA THR A 151 -25.41 -1.65 -20.01
C THR A 151 -24.59 -2.33 -21.11
N PRO A 152 -24.86 -2.08 -22.40
CA PRO A 152 -24.01 -2.56 -23.50
C PRO A 152 -22.54 -2.14 -23.34
N GLU A 153 -22.30 -0.93 -22.84
CA GLU A 153 -20.99 -0.36 -22.58
C GLU A 153 -20.26 -1.12 -21.47
N ASP A 154 -20.95 -1.43 -20.36
CA ASP A 154 -20.39 -2.21 -19.25
C ASP A 154 -19.98 -3.60 -19.70
N LEU A 155 -20.85 -4.28 -20.45
CA LEU A 155 -20.57 -5.63 -20.95
C LEU A 155 -19.39 -5.62 -21.93
N LYS A 156 -19.29 -4.60 -22.79
CA LYS A 156 -18.14 -4.41 -23.68
C LYS A 156 -16.85 -4.22 -22.88
N LEU A 157 -16.84 -3.36 -21.88
CA LEU A 157 -15.68 -3.11 -21.02
C LEU A 157 -15.28 -4.37 -20.24
N ALA A 158 -16.25 -5.06 -19.65
CA ALA A 158 -16.00 -6.26 -18.87
C ALA A 158 -15.43 -7.40 -19.72
N ARG A 159 -15.88 -7.54 -20.99
CA ARG A 159 -15.32 -8.50 -21.95
C ARG A 159 -13.88 -8.18 -22.37
N LEU A 160 -13.45 -6.92 -22.30
CA LEU A 160 -12.04 -6.57 -22.49
C LEU A 160 -11.19 -7.18 -21.36
N ALA A 161 -11.68 -7.15 -20.11
CA ALA A 161 -11.04 -7.78 -18.95
C ALA A 161 -11.09 -9.31 -19.01
N THR A 162 -12.29 -9.83 -19.28
CA THR A 162 -12.66 -11.24 -19.16
C THR A 162 -13.44 -11.62 -20.42
N PRO A 163 -12.75 -12.03 -21.50
CA PRO A 163 -13.42 -12.37 -22.76
C PRO A 163 -14.42 -13.52 -22.63
N SER A 164 -14.21 -14.42 -21.67
CA SER A 164 -15.03 -15.60 -21.39
C SER A 164 -16.06 -15.36 -20.27
N LEU A 165 -16.68 -14.18 -20.22
CA LEU A 165 -17.74 -13.90 -19.24
C LEU A 165 -18.93 -14.86 -19.45
N PRO A 166 -19.46 -15.48 -18.38
CA PRO A 166 -20.63 -16.36 -18.45
C PRO A 166 -21.91 -15.64 -18.89
N GLU A 167 -22.94 -16.41 -19.26
CA GLU A 167 -24.23 -15.89 -19.75
C GLU A 167 -25.01 -15.06 -18.71
N GLU A 168 -24.75 -15.25 -17.41
CA GLU A 168 -25.35 -14.46 -16.34
C GLU A 168 -25.00 -12.96 -16.44
N TYR A 169 -23.93 -12.61 -17.16
CA TYR A 169 -23.54 -11.23 -17.47
C TYR A 169 -24.09 -10.82 -18.83
N GLN A 170 -25.34 -10.35 -18.85
CA GLN A 170 -26.02 -9.87 -20.06
C GLN A 170 -26.67 -8.51 -19.85
N VAL A 171 -26.82 -7.75 -20.93
CA VAL A 171 -27.42 -6.41 -20.90
C VAL A 171 -28.84 -6.48 -20.29
N GLY A 172 -29.13 -5.58 -19.36
CA GLY A 172 -30.41 -5.48 -18.65
C GLY A 172 -30.54 -6.37 -17.40
N ALA A 173 -29.67 -7.38 -17.23
CA ALA A 173 -29.56 -8.12 -15.97
C ALA A 173 -28.93 -7.25 -14.88
N VAL A 174 -29.18 -7.57 -13.61
CA VAL A 174 -28.49 -6.93 -12.47
C VAL A 174 -27.12 -7.57 -12.31
N TRP A 175 -26.06 -6.76 -12.18
CA TRP A 175 -24.70 -7.25 -12.04
C TRP A 175 -24.55 -8.15 -10.79
N PRO A 176 -24.17 -9.44 -10.94
CA PRO A 176 -24.02 -10.35 -9.81
C PRO A 176 -22.72 -10.03 -9.06
N LEU A 177 -22.85 -9.31 -7.94
CA LEU A 177 -21.72 -8.88 -7.13
C LEU A 177 -21.17 -10.02 -6.27
N ALA A 178 -19.85 -10.18 -6.29
CA ALA A 178 -19.09 -11.13 -5.46
C ALA A 178 -17.87 -10.45 -4.83
N TRP A 179 -17.52 -10.83 -3.60
CA TRP A 179 -16.40 -10.21 -2.87
C TRP A 179 -15.09 -10.21 -3.65
N HIS A 180 -14.81 -11.29 -4.40
CA HIS A 180 -13.61 -11.41 -5.19
C HIS A 180 -13.52 -10.39 -6.34
N GLN A 181 -14.67 -9.96 -6.89
CA GLN A 181 -14.71 -8.98 -7.97
C GLN A 181 -14.16 -7.62 -7.54
N LEU A 182 -14.36 -7.21 -6.27
CA LEU A 182 -13.84 -5.94 -5.74
C LEU A 182 -12.31 -5.91 -5.83
N ARG A 183 -11.68 -6.98 -5.34
CA ARG A 183 -10.23 -7.16 -5.38
C ARG A 183 -9.69 -7.21 -6.82
N ARG A 184 -10.36 -7.94 -7.73
CA ARG A 184 -9.93 -8.03 -9.12
C ARG A 184 -10.07 -6.71 -9.85
N THR A 185 -11.17 -6.00 -9.64
CA THR A 185 -11.43 -4.67 -10.23
C THR A 185 -10.38 -3.66 -9.78
N GLY A 186 -10.05 -3.64 -8.49
CA GLY A 186 -8.97 -2.80 -7.97
C GLY A 186 -7.60 -3.13 -8.60
N ALA A 187 -7.27 -4.42 -8.76
CA ALA A 187 -5.99 -4.84 -9.34
C ALA A 187 -5.87 -4.43 -10.82
N VAL A 188 -6.92 -4.66 -11.59
CA VAL A 188 -7.04 -4.22 -12.98
C VAL A 188 -6.88 -2.71 -13.08
N ASN A 189 -7.57 -1.94 -12.25
CA ASN A 189 -7.49 -0.48 -12.27
C ASN A 189 -6.08 0.00 -11.89
N MET A 190 -5.46 -0.57 -10.86
CA MET A 190 -4.09 -0.20 -10.50
C MET A 190 -3.10 -0.50 -11.62
N GLN A 191 -3.21 -1.62 -12.33
CA GLN A 191 -2.34 -1.91 -13.48
C GLN A 191 -2.65 -1.03 -14.70
N ALA A 192 -3.93 -0.87 -15.06
CA ALA A 192 -4.35 -0.02 -16.18
C ALA A 192 -3.98 1.45 -15.97
N SER A 193 -3.84 1.88 -14.71
CA SER A 193 -3.40 3.22 -14.39
C SER A 193 -1.95 3.50 -14.83
N GLY A 194 -1.09 2.49 -14.85
CA GLY A 194 0.36 2.66 -15.10
C GLY A 194 1.13 3.33 -13.95
N LEU A 195 0.47 3.54 -12.82
CA LEU A 195 0.97 4.33 -11.69
C LEU A 195 1.55 3.47 -10.58
N VAL A 196 0.97 2.29 -10.42
CA VAL A 196 1.35 1.32 -9.40
C VAL A 196 2.27 0.30 -10.07
N SER A 197 3.49 0.16 -9.55
CA SER A 197 4.40 -0.87 -10.05
C SER A 197 3.84 -2.26 -9.78
N ASP A 198 4.18 -3.24 -10.61
CA ASP A 198 3.76 -4.63 -10.37
C ASP A 198 4.26 -5.17 -9.01
N ALA A 199 5.41 -4.70 -8.53
CA ALA A 199 5.94 -5.07 -7.22
C ALA A 199 5.08 -4.50 -6.08
N SER A 200 4.66 -3.23 -6.20
CA SER A 200 3.73 -2.59 -5.26
C SER A 200 2.37 -3.28 -5.27
N LEU A 201 1.85 -3.63 -6.44
CA LEU A 201 0.61 -4.38 -6.56
C LEU A 201 0.73 -5.79 -5.98
N GLN A 202 1.86 -6.48 -6.22
CA GLN A 202 2.14 -7.78 -5.61
C GLN A 202 2.15 -7.69 -4.09
N TYR A 203 2.82 -6.69 -3.52
CA TYR A 203 2.84 -6.45 -2.09
C TYR A 203 1.44 -6.18 -1.54
N GLN A 204 0.66 -5.32 -2.18
CA GLN A 204 -0.70 -4.99 -1.76
C GLN A 204 -1.65 -6.19 -1.84
N LEU A 205 -1.50 -7.05 -2.86
CA LEU A 205 -2.24 -8.30 -3.00
C LEU A 205 -1.68 -9.43 -2.11
N LYS A 206 -0.55 -9.23 -1.41
CA LYS A 206 0.13 -10.29 -0.64
C LYS A 206 0.42 -11.54 -1.49
N HIS A 207 0.73 -11.36 -2.77
CA HIS A 207 1.03 -12.45 -3.69
C HIS A 207 2.49 -12.90 -3.55
N VAL A 208 2.73 -14.20 -3.59
CA VAL A 208 4.08 -14.77 -3.47
C VAL A 208 4.91 -14.47 -4.72
N THR A 209 4.30 -14.49 -5.89
CA THR A 209 4.99 -14.23 -7.15
C THR A 209 4.32 -13.10 -7.94
N ARG A 210 5.11 -12.36 -8.71
CA ARG A 210 4.63 -11.30 -9.61
C ARG A 210 3.66 -11.83 -10.67
N ALA A 211 3.86 -13.08 -11.13
CA ALA A 211 2.98 -13.74 -12.09
C ALA A 211 1.53 -13.82 -11.59
N MET A 212 1.31 -14.05 -10.29
CA MET A 212 -0.03 -14.04 -9.70
C MET A 212 -0.68 -12.66 -9.83
N SER A 213 0.05 -11.57 -9.60
CA SER A 213 -0.48 -10.21 -9.74
C SER A 213 -0.80 -9.85 -11.20
N LEU A 214 0.09 -10.23 -12.12
CA LEU A 214 -0.12 -10.07 -13.56
C LEU A 214 -1.34 -10.84 -14.06
N TYR A 215 -1.62 -12.03 -13.51
CA TYR A 215 -2.84 -12.78 -13.80
C TYR A 215 -4.09 -12.03 -13.32
N TYR A 216 -4.05 -11.37 -12.15
CA TYR A 216 -5.21 -10.66 -11.62
C TYR A 216 -5.63 -9.45 -12.44
N GLY A 217 -4.68 -8.68 -12.98
CA GLY A 217 -4.98 -7.64 -13.97
C GLY A 217 -4.66 -8.06 -15.40
N GLN A 218 -4.84 -9.34 -15.72
CA GLN A 218 -4.80 -9.80 -17.10
C GLN A 218 -5.76 -8.97 -17.96
N ASN A 219 -5.31 -8.58 -19.15
CA ASN A 219 -6.00 -7.69 -20.07
C ASN A 219 -6.20 -6.24 -19.58
N HIS A 220 -5.54 -5.79 -18.50
CA HIS A 220 -5.60 -4.39 -18.05
C HIS A 220 -5.22 -3.40 -19.15
N SER A 221 -4.26 -3.74 -20.02
CA SER A 221 -3.82 -2.89 -21.13
C SER A 221 -4.89 -2.65 -22.20
N ARG A 222 -5.96 -3.45 -22.20
CA ARG A 222 -7.13 -3.27 -23.06
C ARG A 222 -8.16 -2.33 -22.45
N MET A 223 -8.05 -2.00 -21.16
CA MET A 223 -8.88 -1.01 -20.51
C MET A 223 -8.19 0.35 -20.50
N ARG A 224 -8.92 1.37 -20.94
CA ARG A 224 -8.58 2.76 -20.65
C ARG A 224 -9.40 3.20 -19.45
N LEU A 225 -8.72 3.52 -18.35
CA LEU A 225 -9.36 4.19 -17.22
C LEU A 225 -9.83 5.59 -17.61
N GLU A 226 -10.73 6.14 -16.80
CA GLU A 226 -11.23 7.50 -16.95
C GLU A 226 -10.07 8.49 -17.12
N GLU A 227 -10.02 9.11 -18.30
CA GLU A 227 -8.91 9.94 -18.76
C GLU A 227 -8.59 11.05 -17.76
N LYS A 228 -9.61 11.61 -17.11
CA LYS A 228 -9.47 12.67 -16.10
C LYS A 228 -8.66 12.23 -14.88
N ALA A 229 -8.88 11.01 -14.37
CA ALA A 229 -8.17 10.50 -13.20
C ALA A 229 -6.70 10.21 -13.55
N HIS A 230 -6.45 9.63 -14.71
CA HIS A 230 -5.10 9.40 -15.23
C HIS A 230 -4.36 10.73 -15.46
N THR A 231 -5.00 11.72 -16.10
CA THR A 231 -4.41 13.04 -16.31
C THR A 231 -4.11 13.76 -15.00
N LEU A 232 -5.04 13.72 -14.04
CA LEU A 232 -4.85 14.32 -12.73
C LEU A 232 -3.64 13.72 -12.03
N TYR A 233 -3.55 12.39 -11.96
CA TYR A 233 -2.43 11.74 -11.33
C TYR A 233 -1.10 12.00 -12.05
N VAL A 234 -1.05 11.83 -13.38
CA VAL A 234 0.20 12.04 -14.13
C VAL A 234 0.69 13.47 -13.94
N ARG A 235 -0.23 14.44 -13.90
CA ARG A 235 0.07 15.81 -13.54
C ARG A 235 0.64 15.91 -12.12
N THR A 236 -0.06 15.36 -11.12
CA THR A 236 0.39 15.40 -9.72
C THR A 236 1.75 14.73 -9.53
N MET A 237 2.02 13.59 -10.19
CA MET A 237 3.33 12.93 -10.16
C MET A 237 4.44 13.83 -10.68
N TYR A 238 4.24 14.46 -11.84
CA TYR A 238 5.25 15.38 -12.39
C TYR A 238 5.39 16.65 -11.56
N GLU A 239 4.33 17.09 -10.89
CA GLU A 239 4.38 18.18 -9.91
C GLU A 239 5.19 17.80 -8.67
N THR A 240 4.95 16.62 -8.09
CA THR A 240 5.72 16.10 -6.94
C THR A 240 7.18 15.91 -7.31
N LEU A 241 7.48 15.23 -8.42
CA LEU A 241 8.85 15.05 -8.91
C LEU A 241 9.51 16.40 -9.21
N GLY A 242 8.75 17.37 -9.76
CA GLY A 242 9.24 18.74 -9.95
C GLY A 242 9.66 19.41 -8.64
N ARG A 243 8.87 19.25 -7.58
CA ARG A 243 9.19 19.76 -6.23
C ARG A 243 10.40 19.07 -5.63
N GLU A 244 10.49 17.74 -5.73
CA GLU A 244 11.66 16.98 -5.27
C GLU A 244 12.94 17.45 -5.97
N LEU A 245 12.88 17.67 -7.29
CA LEU A 245 14.02 18.20 -8.04
C LEU A 245 14.43 19.59 -7.56
N GLN A 246 13.47 20.48 -7.24
CA GLN A 246 13.78 21.80 -6.66
C GLN A 246 14.50 21.67 -5.32
N GLN A 247 14.20 20.65 -4.51
CA GLN A 247 14.87 20.47 -3.22
C GLN A 247 16.32 20.01 -3.38
N LEU A 248 16.72 19.39 -4.49
CA LEU A 248 18.09 18.89 -4.70
C LEU A 248 19.15 20.00 -4.70
N THR A 249 18.77 21.25 -4.99
CA THR A 249 19.70 22.40 -4.90
C THR A 249 19.97 22.84 -3.46
N SER A 250 19.09 22.49 -2.51
CA SER A 250 19.25 22.86 -1.10
C SER A 250 20.46 22.20 -0.44
N GLU A 251 20.93 22.75 0.67
CA GLU A 251 22.06 22.22 1.44
C GLU A 251 21.79 20.85 2.07
N ARG A 252 20.51 20.45 2.17
CA ARG A 252 20.08 19.11 2.61
C ARG A 252 20.75 17.98 1.84
N PHE A 253 20.95 18.16 0.54
CA PHE A 253 21.55 17.14 -0.32
C PHE A 253 23.04 17.38 -0.52
N VAL A 254 23.87 16.41 -0.16
CA VAL A 254 25.34 16.51 -0.19
C VAL A 254 25.91 15.48 -1.17
N SER A 255 26.79 15.90 -2.08
CA SER A 255 27.50 14.94 -2.93
C SER A 255 28.75 14.41 -2.20
N PRO A 256 28.98 13.09 -2.17
CA PRO A 256 30.22 12.52 -1.62
C PRO A 256 31.48 12.89 -2.42
N HIS A 257 31.31 13.46 -3.61
CA HIS A 257 32.40 13.94 -4.46
C HIS A 257 32.59 15.47 -4.39
N GLY A 258 31.92 16.13 -3.44
CA GLY A 258 32.04 17.57 -3.18
C GLY A 258 31.12 18.46 -4.03
N ASP A 259 31.15 19.76 -3.72
CA ASP A 259 30.19 20.74 -4.20
C ASP A 259 30.19 20.93 -5.72
N LYS A 260 31.37 20.77 -6.36
CA LYS A 260 31.49 20.83 -7.83
C LYS A 260 30.65 19.75 -8.50
N ARG A 261 30.66 18.52 -7.96
CA ARG A 261 29.88 17.42 -8.51
C ARG A 261 28.39 17.62 -8.28
N LYS A 262 28.00 18.11 -7.09
CA LYS A 262 26.61 18.50 -6.82
C LYS A 262 26.13 19.53 -7.84
N ALA A 263 26.91 20.58 -8.08
CA ALA A 263 26.59 21.63 -9.05
C ALA A 263 26.40 21.09 -10.48
N GLU A 264 27.16 20.08 -10.89
CA GLU A 264 26.95 19.39 -12.19
C GLU A 264 25.62 18.63 -12.25
N ILE A 265 25.29 17.89 -11.19
CA ILE A 265 24.05 17.09 -11.09
C ILE A 265 22.83 18.01 -11.15
N VAL A 266 22.87 19.12 -10.41
CA VAL A 266 21.74 20.07 -10.32
C VAL A 266 21.79 21.17 -11.38
N ARG A 267 22.75 21.17 -12.32
CA ARG A 267 22.97 22.24 -13.31
C ARG A 267 21.72 22.60 -14.13
N LEU A 268 20.87 21.61 -14.40
CA LEU A 268 19.65 21.77 -15.18
C LEU A 268 18.44 22.19 -14.32
N ILE A 269 18.59 22.17 -13.00
CA ILE A 269 17.55 22.48 -12.02
C ILE A 269 17.61 23.97 -11.72
N SER A 270 16.52 24.68 -11.98
CA SER A 270 16.31 26.05 -11.48
C SER A 270 15.33 25.98 -10.32
N PRO A 271 15.72 26.36 -9.10
CA PRO A 271 14.84 26.30 -7.94
C PRO A 271 13.65 27.27 -8.08
N GLU A 272 13.81 28.39 -8.80
CA GLU A 272 12.74 29.40 -8.92
C GLU A 272 11.64 29.07 -9.94
N ASP A 273 11.85 28.10 -10.84
CA ASP A 273 10.93 27.82 -11.96
C ASP A 273 10.32 26.41 -11.91
N ALA A 274 9.28 26.26 -11.07
CA ALA A 274 8.54 25.00 -10.91
C ALA A 274 7.96 24.46 -12.23
N LYS A 275 7.55 25.34 -13.14
CA LYS A 275 6.98 24.93 -14.45
C LYS A 275 8.05 24.29 -15.33
N LYS A 276 9.26 24.85 -15.34
CA LYS A 276 10.40 24.27 -16.05
C LYS A 276 10.81 22.92 -15.47
N MET A 277 10.73 22.76 -14.14
CA MET A 277 11.02 21.47 -13.49
C MET A 277 10.02 20.38 -13.84
N ILE A 278 8.73 20.69 -13.83
CA ILE A 278 7.67 19.79 -14.32
C ILE A 278 7.93 19.41 -15.79
N GLY A 279 8.36 20.37 -16.63
CA GLY A 279 8.71 20.12 -18.02
C GLY A 279 9.92 19.19 -18.20
N LEU A 280 10.95 19.33 -17.37
CA LEU A 280 12.13 18.45 -17.36
C LEU A 280 11.79 17.04 -16.89
N ALA A 281 10.95 16.93 -15.85
CA ALA A 281 10.43 15.67 -15.34
C ALA A 281 9.62 14.93 -16.42
N LYS A 282 8.72 15.63 -17.12
CA LYS A 282 7.96 15.08 -18.27
C LYS A 282 8.85 14.54 -19.40
N LYS A 283 9.99 15.19 -19.64
CA LYS A 283 10.95 14.81 -20.68
C LYS A 283 11.96 13.75 -20.22
N GLY A 284 11.93 13.33 -18.95
CA GLY A 284 12.94 12.43 -18.37
C GLY A 284 14.36 13.01 -18.40
N ALA A 285 14.49 14.33 -18.52
CA ALA A 285 15.78 15.00 -18.68
C ALA A 285 16.59 15.06 -17.38
N VAL A 286 15.94 14.87 -16.23
CA VAL A 286 16.59 14.78 -14.92
C VAL A 286 16.02 13.54 -14.23
N ALA A 287 16.89 12.66 -13.75
CA ALA A 287 16.50 11.51 -12.96
C ALA A 287 16.67 11.87 -11.49
N CYS A 288 15.67 11.54 -10.67
CA CYS A 288 15.72 11.66 -9.23
C CYS A 288 14.94 10.47 -8.69
N ARG A 289 15.69 9.43 -8.28
CA ARG A 289 15.11 8.23 -7.67
C ARG A 289 15.48 8.19 -6.20
N PRO A 290 14.52 8.15 -5.27
CA PRO A 290 14.83 7.99 -3.86
C PRO A 290 15.51 6.64 -3.61
N ILE A 291 16.52 6.66 -2.74
CA ILE A 291 17.28 5.51 -2.25
C ILE A 291 17.48 5.66 -0.74
N ILE A 292 17.95 4.62 -0.04
CA ILE A 292 18.11 4.69 1.42
C ILE A 292 19.01 5.86 1.86
N LEU A 293 20.15 6.05 1.19
CA LEU A 293 21.10 7.12 1.53
C LEU A 293 20.65 8.53 1.08
N GLY A 294 19.56 8.66 0.33
CA GLY A 294 19.14 9.94 -0.25
C GLY A 294 18.52 9.78 -1.64
N VAL A 295 19.19 10.28 -2.68
CA VAL A 295 18.69 10.17 -4.06
C VAL A 295 19.76 9.74 -5.05
N CYS A 296 19.33 9.02 -6.08
CA CYS A 296 20.12 8.66 -7.25
C CYS A 296 19.72 9.53 -8.44
N SER A 297 20.70 10.19 -9.04
CA SER A 297 20.54 11.06 -10.22
C SER A 297 20.87 10.37 -11.54
N SER A 298 21.14 9.06 -11.51
CA SER A 298 21.51 8.31 -12.71
C SER A 298 20.33 8.13 -13.64
N ARG A 299 20.52 8.50 -14.92
CA ARG A 299 19.52 8.28 -15.99
C ARG A 299 19.51 6.85 -16.50
N LYS A 300 20.53 6.06 -16.16
CA LYS A 300 20.65 4.67 -16.60
C LYS A 300 20.11 3.74 -15.50
N PRO A 301 19.47 2.61 -15.87
CA PRO A 301 19.14 1.57 -14.90
C PRO A 301 20.39 1.16 -14.12
N CYS A 302 20.28 1.12 -12.79
CA CYS A 302 21.38 0.76 -11.91
C CYS A 302 21.30 -0.73 -11.58
N PRO A 303 22.36 -1.53 -11.77
CA PRO A 303 22.35 -2.95 -11.45
C PRO A 303 22.39 -3.23 -9.93
N TYR A 304 22.71 -2.23 -9.11
CA TYR A 304 22.91 -2.38 -7.66
C TYR A 304 21.70 -2.01 -6.80
N GLY A 305 20.60 -1.56 -7.40
CA GLY A 305 19.31 -1.41 -6.72
C GLY A 305 19.15 -0.19 -5.81
N GLY A 306 20.13 0.18 -4.99
CA GLY A 306 20.15 1.40 -4.14
C GLY A 306 19.07 1.52 -3.05
N ILE A 307 17.95 0.81 -3.20
CA ILE A 307 16.81 0.72 -2.30
C ILE A 307 17.00 -0.47 -1.35
N ASP A 308 17.45 -1.63 -1.87
CA ASP A 308 17.62 -2.84 -1.06
C ASP A 308 19.06 -3.03 -0.57
N ASN A 309 20.02 -2.36 -1.22
CA ASN A 309 21.45 -2.47 -0.91
C ASN A 309 22.15 -1.13 -1.16
N ILE A 310 22.87 -0.65 -0.16
CA ILE A 310 23.59 0.63 -0.19
C ILE A 310 25.09 0.52 -0.46
N ALA A 311 25.64 -0.70 -0.54
CA ALA A 311 27.07 -0.97 -0.65
C ALA A 311 27.72 -0.15 -1.79
N HIS A 312 27.16 -0.22 -2.99
CA HIS A 312 27.71 0.53 -4.12
C HIS A 312 27.49 2.04 -3.97
N CYS A 313 26.33 2.46 -3.45
CA CYS A 313 25.99 3.87 -3.32
C CYS A 313 26.96 4.59 -2.38
N GLY A 314 27.32 3.96 -1.27
CA GLY A 314 28.25 4.51 -0.28
C GLY A 314 29.73 4.22 -0.51
N GLY A 315 30.08 3.46 -1.56
CA GLY A 315 31.46 3.07 -1.85
C GLY A 315 31.98 1.95 -0.93
N GLY A 316 31.09 1.07 -0.47
CA GLY A 316 31.43 -0.06 0.40
C GLY A 316 31.89 -1.32 -0.32
N ASP A 317 31.86 -1.36 -1.66
CA ASP A 317 32.25 -2.52 -2.47
C ASP A 317 33.67 -3.01 -2.17
N SER A 318 34.57 -2.09 -1.84
CA SER A 318 35.91 -2.37 -1.32
C SER A 318 36.34 -1.30 -0.32
N VAL A 319 37.50 -1.48 0.33
CA VAL A 319 38.02 -0.50 1.31
C VAL A 319 38.35 0.84 0.66
N ASP A 320 38.80 0.81 -0.61
CA ASP A 320 39.20 2.00 -1.38
C ASP A 320 38.15 2.43 -2.42
N ALA A 321 37.00 1.76 -2.45
CA ALA A 321 35.94 2.09 -3.39
C ALA A 321 35.38 3.48 -3.09
N LYS A 322 35.22 4.27 -4.15
CA LYS A 322 34.59 5.59 -4.03
C LYS A 322 33.07 5.42 -4.06
N PRO A 323 32.33 6.30 -3.37
CA PRO A 323 30.88 6.39 -3.52
C PRO A 323 30.44 6.54 -4.98
N CYS A 324 29.18 6.23 -5.25
CA CYS A 324 28.62 6.35 -6.58
C CYS A 324 28.60 7.82 -7.04
N PRO A 325 29.06 8.15 -8.27
CA PRO A 325 29.13 9.54 -8.74
C PRO A 325 27.78 10.21 -8.97
N ASP A 326 26.71 9.42 -9.00
CA ASP A 326 25.34 9.89 -9.25
C ASP A 326 24.51 9.99 -7.95
N VAL A 327 25.08 9.66 -6.79
CA VAL A 327 24.38 9.74 -5.51
C VAL A 327 24.48 11.14 -4.91
N LEU A 328 23.36 11.60 -4.35
CA LEU A 328 23.33 12.71 -3.39
C LEU A 328 22.80 12.17 -2.07
N TYR A 329 23.60 12.33 -1.03
CA TYR A 329 23.21 11.97 0.33
C TYR A 329 22.22 12.99 0.88
N ASP A 330 21.19 12.50 1.56
CA ASP A 330 20.18 13.34 2.20
C ASP A 330 20.45 13.41 3.70
N SER A 331 20.77 14.59 4.22
CA SER A 331 21.08 14.77 5.64
C SER A 331 19.90 14.45 6.56
N GLU A 332 18.66 14.52 6.08
CA GLU A 332 17.48 14.13 6.86
C GLU A 332 17.32 12.61 7.00
N ARG A 333 18.07 11.79 6.25
CA ARG A 333 18.03 10.33 6.32
C ARG A 333 18.87 9.73 7.44
N LEU A 334 19.51 10.54 8.29
CA LEU A 334 20.34 10.06 9.41
C LEU A 334 19.63 9.01 10.26
N GLY A 335 18.40 9.27 10.72
CA GLY A 335 17.65 8.31 11.53
C GLY A 335 17.39 6.98 10.81
N ALA A 336 16.99 7.02 9.53
CA ALA A 336 16.77 5.80 8.75
C ALA A 336 18.07 5.01 8.48
N VAL A 337 19.21 5.70 8.39
CA VAL A 337 20.52 5.08 8.26
C VAL A 337 20.98 4.47 9.60
N ASP A 338 20.61 5.07 10.74
CA ASP A 338 20.85 4.50 12.06
C ASP A 338 20.04 3.21 12.28
N ASP A 339 18.75 3.23 11.91
CA ASP A 339 17.91 2.03 11.94
C ASP A 339 18.48 0.91 11.06
N LEU A 340 18.95 1.26 9.85
CA LEU A 340 19.60 0.30 8.97
C LEU A 340 20.87 -0.28 9.59
N GLU A 341 21.72 0.55 10.22
CA GLU A 341 22.94 0.06 10.87
C GLU A 341 22.62 -0.96 11.95
N HIS A 342 21.59 -0.71 12.76
CA HIS A 342 21.17 -1.65 13.80
C HIS A 342 20.77 -3.01 13.19
N VAL A 343 19.96 -3.00 12.13
CA VAL A 343 19.57 -4.22 11.41
C VAL A 343 20.79 -4.93 10.79
N LEU A 344 21.76 -4.18 10.25
CA LEU A 344 22.98 -4.74 9.70
C LEU A 344 23.84 -5.41 10.79
N GLU A 345 23.92 -4.83 11.98
CA GLU A 345 24.66 -5.39 13.12
C GLU A 345 24.04 -6.68 13.65
N GLU A 346 22.73 -6.72 13.81
CA GLU A 346 22.01 -7.94 14.20
C GLU A 346 22.23 -9.08 13.18
N ARG A 347 22.17 -8.75 11.88
CA ARG A 347 22.41 -9.72 10.81
C ARG A 347 23.87 -10.15 10.73
N LEU A 348 24.82 -9.26 11.00
CA LEU A 348 26.24 -9.62 11.05
C LEU A 348 26.54 -10.57 12.22
N ALA A 349 25.91 -10.37 13.38
CA ALA A 349 26.10 -11.23 14.54
C ALA A 349 25.66 -12.69 14.31
N THR A 350 24.79 -12.92 13.33
CA THR A 350 24.26 -14.24 12.99
C THR A 350 24.80 -14.80 11.67
N ALA A 351 25.58 -14.01 10.92
CA ALA A 351 26.14 -14.42 9.64
C ALA A 351 27.32 -15.38 9.84
N GLN A 352 27.42 -16.37 8.95
CA GLN A 352 28.56 -17.29 8.96
C GLN A 352 29.85 -16.59 8.50
N ASP A 353 30.95 -16.84 9.20
CA ASP A 353 32.26 -16.29 8.87
C ASP A 353 32.69 -16.64 7.43
N GLY A 354 33.14 -15.63 6.69
CA GLY A 354 33.59 -15.76 5.30
C GLY A 354 32.47 -16.01 4.28
N SER A 355 31.19 -15.93 4.69
CA SER A 355 30.07 -16.08 3.75
C SER A 355 29.89 -14.84 2.86
N PRO A 356 29.37 -15.01 1.62
CA PRO A 356 29.00 -13.87 0.77
C PRO A 356 28.00 -12.91 1.43
N LEU A 357 27.16 -13.43 2.32
CA LEU A 357 26.24 -12.62 3.12
C LEU A 357 27.02 -11.69 4.07
N MET A 358 27.99 -12.24 4.81
CA MET A 358 28.82 -11.44 5.71
C MET A 358 29.58 -10.34 4.96
N GLU A 359 30.17 -10.66 3.80
CA GLU A 359 30.85 -9.69 2.95
C GLU A 359 29.92 -8.56 2.49
N SER A 360 28.70 -8.90 2.05
CA SER A 360 27.67 -7.93 1.64
C SER A 360 27.24 -7.02 2.79
N LEU A 361 27.02 -7.58 3.99
CA LEU A 361 26.66 -6.80 5.18
C LEU A 361 27.79 -5.88 5.62
N MET A 362 29.03 -6.35 5.60
CA MET A 362 30.21 -5.51 5.87
C MET A 362 30.36 -4.39 4.84
N ALA A 363 30.10 -4.65 3.56
CA ALA A 363 30.11 -3.63 2.51
C ALA A 363 29.05 -2.54 2.75
N GLN A 364 27.84 -2.93 3.17
CA GLN A 364 26.80 -1.97 3.54
C GLN A 364 27.18 -1.17 4.79
N LYS A 365 27.80 -1.79 5.80
CA LYS A 365 28.31 -1.08 6.99
C LYS A 365 29.39 -0.04 6.64
N ARG A 366 30.31 -0.36 5.71
CA ARG A 366 31.26 0.62 5.17
C ARG A 366 30.56 1.81 4.51
N SER A 367 29.45 1.57 3.82
CA SER A 367 28.64 2.61 3.18
C SER A 367 27.94 3.52 4.20
N VAL A 368 27.43 2.96 5.30
CA VAL A 368 26.90 3.75 6.44
C VAL A 368 27.98 4.69 6.99
N ALA A 369 29.19 4.17 7.23
CA ALA A 369 30.30 4.97 7.73
C ALA A 369 30.71 6.10 6.75
N SER A 370 30.70 5.80 5.44
CA SER A 370 30.93 6.77 4.37
C SER A 370 29.88 7.88 4.36
N PHE A 371 28.60 7.52 4.47
CA PHE A 371 27.49 8.48 4.56
C PHE A 371 27.65 9.41 5.76
N ARG A 372 27.88 8.86 6.97
CA ARG A 372 28.06 9.67 8.19
C ARG A 372 29.25 10.62 8.09
N ARG A 373 30.36 10.17 7.51
CA ARG A 373 31.55 11.01 7.32
C ARG A 373 31.23 12.23 6.44
N VAL A 374 30.56 12.00 5.31
CA VAL A 374 30.23 13.06 4.35
C VAL A 374 29.19 14.02 4.93
N VAL A 375 28.08 13.50 5.45
CA VAL A 375 27.00 14.33 6.03
C VAL A 375 27.48 15.07 7.29
N GLY A 376 28.24 14.40 8.17
CA GLY A 376 28.83 15.01 9.36
C GLY A 376 29.82 16.12 9.05
N SER A 377 30.64 15.96 7.99
CA SER A 377 31.56 17.01 7.54
C SER A 377 30.86 18.23 6.93
N ALA A 378 29.64 18.06 6.43
CA ALA A 378 28.83 19.13 5.86
C ALA A 378 28.07 19.92 6.94
N ASN A 379 27.58 19.24 7.98
CA ASN A 379 26.85 19.88 9.10
C ASN A 379 27.77 20.61 10.11
N GLY A 380 29.08 20.38 10.06
CA GLY A 380 30.09 21.03 10.91
C GLY A 380 30.79 22.24 10.26
N ARG A 381 30.38 22.62 9.04
CA ARG A 381 30.71 23.90 8.41
C ARG A 381 29.56 24.88 8.68
#